data_AF-A0A0N4Y0D1-F1
#
_entry.id   AF-A0A0N4Y0D1-F1
#
_cell.length_a   1.000
_cell.length_b   1.000
_cell.length_c   1.000
_cell.angle_alpha   90.00
_cell.angle_beta   90.00
_cell.angle_gamma   90.00
#
_symmetry.space_group_name_H-M   'P 1'
#
loop_
_entity.id
_entity.type
_entity.pdbx_description
1 polymer ?
#
loop_
_entity_poly.entity_id
_entity_poly.type
_entity_poly.pdbx_seq_one_letter_code
_entity_poly.pdbx_strand_id
1 'polypeptide(L)'
;MQRVVVLFALVALICAQNNRLPCGFTCTRTAEFRVSIDGRMTTATCTANNANPAERCPGCCQARALAAGLTANRAGGFPSNNGVDCVCCINNPC
;
A
#
# COMPACT_ATOMS: atom_id res chain seq x y z
N MET A 1 31.46 -5.95 -18.08
CA MET A 1 30.36 -6.92 -17.82
C MET A 1 29.61 -6.63 -16.51
N GLN A 2 30.30 -6.31 -15.41
CA GLN A 2 29.70 -6.03 -14.09
C GLN A 2 28.75 -4.81 -14.05
N ARG A 3 29.05 -3.73 -14.80
CA ARG A 3 28.19 -2.54 -14.88
C ARG A 3 26.82 -2.82 -15.51
N VAL A 4 26.75 -3.75 -16.47
CA VAL A 4 25.49 -4.11 -17.15
C VAL A 4 24.58 -4.90 -16.20
N VAL A 5 25.15 -5.80 -15.39
CA VAL A 5 24.40 -6.59 -14.40
C VAL A 5 23.78 -5.69 -13.32
N VAL A 6 24.52 -4.67 -12.86
CA VAL A 6 24.01 -3.71 -11.86
C VAL A 6 22.85 -2.89 -12.42
N LEU A 7 22.94 -2.44 -13.67
CA LEU A 7 21.87 -1.72 -14.35
C LEU A 7 20.60 -2.59 -14.52
N PHE A 8 20.77 -3.86 -14.91
CA PHE A 8 19.63 -4.79 -15.04
C PHE A 8 18.98 -5.12 -13.68
N ALA A 9 19.76 -5.26 -12.62
CA ALA A 9 19.24 -5.47 -11.26
C ALA A 9 18.45 -4.27 -10.74
N LEU A 10 18.95 -3.04 -10.99
CA LEU A 10 18.24 -1.81 -10.66
C LEU A 10 16.92 -1.69 -11.43
N VAL A 11 16.91 -1.99 -12.73
CA VAL A 11 15.68 -1.97 -13.54
C VAL A 11 14.67 -3.02 -13.04
N ALA A 12 15.10 -4.23 -12.72
CA ALA A 12 14.22 -5.28 -12.20
C ALA A 12 13.58 -4.92 -10.84
N LEU A 13 14.30 -4.22 -9.96
CA LEU A 13 13.77 -3.73 -8.69
C LEU A 13 12.68 -2.66 -8.86
N ILE A 14 12.77 -1.84 -9.90
CA ILE A 14 11.76 -0.80 -10.20
C ILE A 14 10.48 -1.44 -10.75
N CYS A 15 10.58 -2.56 -11.47
CA CYS A 15 9.44 -3.17 -12.16
C CYS A 15 8.57 -4.10 -11.29
N ALA A 16 9.00 -4.50 -10.09
CA ALA A 16 8.31 -5.52 -9.28
C ALA A 16 7.33 -4.96 -8.22
N GLN A 17 7.06 -3.65 -8.22
CA GLN A 17 6.10 -3.04 -7.28
C GLN A 17 4.66 -3.29 -7.75
N ASN A 18 4.10 -4.44 -7.36
CA ASN A 18 2.73 -4.83 -7.68
C ASN A 18 1.70 -4.12 -6.76
N ASN A 19 1.74 -2.80 -6.70
CA ASN A 19 0.76 -1.96 -5.97
C ASN A 19 -0.45 -1.59 -6.84
N ARG A 20 -0.62 -2.20 -8.02
CA ARG A 20 -1.70 -1.86 -8.94
C ARG A 20 -3.06 -2.14 -8.31
N LEU A 21 -3.89 -1.11 -8.25
CA LEU A 21 -5.26 -1.21 -7.79
C LEU A 21 -6.20 -1.50 -8.99
N PRO A 22 -7.27 -2.27 -8.79
CA PRO A 22 -8.35 -2.33 -9.76
C PRO A 22 -8.94 -0.95 -10.00
N CYS A 23 -9.45 -0.73 -11.20
CA CYS A 23 -10.15 0.50 -11.57
C CYS A 23 -11.47 0.65 -10.80
N GLY A 24 -11.91 1.89 -10.56
CA GLY A 24 -13.16 2.20 -9.86
C GLY A 24 -13.02 2.27 -8.34
N PHE A 25 -14.15 2.16 -7.64
CA PHE A 25 -14.23 2.21 -6.19
C PHE A 25 -14.15 0.81 -5.58
N THR A 26 -13.14 0.54 -4.76
CA THR A 26 -12.97 -0.77 -4.12
C THR A 26 -12.62 -0.63 -2.64
N CYS A 27 -13.16 -1.52 -1.81
CA CYS A 27 -12.85 -1.61 -0.39
C CYS A 27 -12.28 -2.97 -0.05
N THR A 28 -11.28 -3.02 0.83
CA THR A 28 -10.69 -4.25 1.34
C THR A 28 -10.36 -4.16 2.83
N ARG A 29 -10.44 -5.30 3.53
CA ARG A 29 -10.02 -5.46 4.93
C ARG A 29 -8.57 -5.94 5.07
N THR A 30 -7.99 -6.43 3.97
CA THR A 30 -6.63 -6.96 3.89
C THR A 30 -5.78 -5.99 3.06
N ALA A 31 -5.78 -4.73 3.47
CA ALA A 31 -5.04 -3.69 2.78
C ALA A 31 -3.55 -3.82 3.07
N GLU A 32 -2.80 -4.19 2.04
CA GLU A 32 -1.35 -4.27 2.04
C GLU A 32 -0.77 -3.60 0.80
N PHE A 33 0.49 -3.20 0.89
CA PHE A 33 1.26 -2.64 -0.21
C PHE A 33 2.76 -2.86 0.00
N ARG A 34 3.50 -2.91 -1.10
CA ARG A 34 4.96 -3.01 -1.07
C ARG A 34 5.59 -1.63 -1.05
N VAL A 35 6.55 -1.44 -0.14
CA VAL A 35 7.31 -0.21 0.01
C VAL A 35 8.76 -0.54 0.35
N SER A 36 9.70 0.29 -0.12
CA SER A 36 11.10 0.18 0.27
C SER A 36 11.34 0.98 1.55
N ILE A 37 11.71 0.30 2.63
CA ILE A 37 12.11 0.91 3.91
C ILE A 37 13.59 0.61 4.09
N ASP A 38 14.42 1.64 4.22
CA ASP A 38 15.88 1.51 4.36
C ASP A 38 16.53 0.65 3.26
N GLY A 39 16.06 0.81 2.01
CA GLY A 39 16.53 0.06 0.85
C GLY A 39 16.07 -1.40 0.78
N ARG A 40 15.25 -1.87 1.73
CA ARG A 40 14.68 -3.22 1.73
C ARG A 40 13.20 -3.18 1.36
N MET A 41 12.84 -3.95 0.34
CA MET A 41 11.45 -4.14 -0.05
C MET A 41 10.70 -4.90 1.03
N THR A 42 9.73 -4.22 1.64
CA THR A 42 8.90 -4.73 2.74
C THR A 42 7.43 -4.64 2.34
N THR A 43 6.60 -5.53 2.89
CA THR A 43 5.13 -5.44 2.78
C THR A 43 4.60 -4.75 4.02
N ALA A 44 3.95 -3.62 3.84
CA ALA A 44 3.22 -2.92 4.90
C ALA A 44 1.77 -3.39 4.90
N THR A 45 1.25 -3.73 6.09
CA THR A 45 -0.16 -4.07 6.29
C THR A 45 -0.85 -2.99 7.11
N CYS A 46 -2.09 -2.64 6.75
CA CYS A 46 -2.85 -1.64 7.49
C CYS A 46 -3.49 -2.19 8.76
N THR A 47 -3.85 -3.47 8.75
CA THR A 47 -4.23 -4.17 9.97
C THR A 47 -2.96 -4.64 10.68
N ALA A 48 -2.86 -4.32 11.97
CA ALA A 48 -1.74 -4.71 12.83
C ALA A 48 -2.22 -5.02 14.24
N ASN A 49 -1.64 -6.03 14.85
CA ASN A 49 -1.93 -6.40 16.22
C ASN A 49 -1.43 -5.30 17.19
N ASN A 50 -2.19 -5.05 18.26
CA ASN A 50 -1.86 -4.08 19.33
C ASN A 50 -1.76 -2.62 18.90
N ALA A 51 -2.47 -2.21 17.84
CA ALA A 51 -2.57 -0.80 17.48
C ALA A 51 -4.03 -0.39 17.30
N ASN A 52 -4.37 0.83 17.76
CA ASN A 52 -5.73 1.36 17.63
C ASN A 52 -6.08 1.57 16.13
N PRO A 53 -7.07 0.86 15.59
CA PRO A 53 -7.44 1.02 14.18
C PRO A 53 -7.94 2.44 13.87
N ALA A 54 -8.60 3.11 14.82
CA ALA A 54 -9.14 4.45 14.60
C ALA A 54 -8.04 5.48 14.27
N GLU A 55 -6.85 5.31 14.84
CA GLU A 55 -5.70 6.19 14.61
C GLU A 55 -4.88 5.77 13.38
N ARG A 56 -4.80 4.47 13.10
CA ARG A 56 -3.91 3.94 12.06
C ARG A 56 -4.56 3.79 10.68
N CYS A 57 -5.83 3.39 10.61
CA CYS A 57 -6.48 3.08 9.34
C CYS A 57 -6.47 4.27 8.37
N PRO A 58 -6.81 5.52 8.78
CA PRO A 58 -6.83 6.65 7.86
C PRO A 58 -5.48 6.86 7.16
N GLY A 59 -4.41 6.98 7.94
CA GLY A 59 -3.06 7.21 7.41
C GLY A 59 -2.54 6.04 6.58
N CYS A 60 -2.80 4.79 7.00
CA CYS A 60 -2.34 3.64 6.24
C CYS A 60 -3.05 3.48 4.89
N CYS A 61 -4.37 3.69 4.84
CA CYS A 61 -5.11 3.60 3.59
C CYS A 61 -4.71 4.70 2.61
N GLN A 62 -4.39 5.91 3.11
CA GLN A 62 -3.79 6.99 2.32
C GLN A 62 -2.43 6.60 1.76
N ALA A 63 -1.56 6.01 2.59
CA ALA A 63 -0.26 5.49 2.15
C ALA A 63 -0.40 4.40 1.08
N ARG A 64 -1.41 3.52 1.18
CA ARG A 64 -1.71 2.53 0.14
C ARG A 64 -2.11 3.18 -1.19
N ALA A 65 -2.92 4.24 -1.17
CA ALA A 65 -3.24 5.02 -2.37
C ALA A 65 -1.98 5.62 -3.00
N LEU A 66 -1.12 6.24 -2.19
CA LEU A 66 0.16 6.80 -2.65
C LEU A 66 1.07 5.72 -3.26
N ALA A 67 1.16 4.56 -2.62
CA ALA A 67 1.96 3.42 -3.10
C ALA A 67 1.46 2.87 -4.44
N ALA A 68 0.17 3.06 -4.75
CA ALA A 68 -0.44 2.72 -6.03
C ALA A 68 -0.37 3.84 -7.08
N GLY A 69 0.28 4.97 -6.76
CA GLY A 69 0.42 6.12 -7.67
C GLY A 69 -0.79 7.08 -7.67
N LEU A 70 -1.68 6.99 -6.67
CA LEU A 70 -2.82 7.89 -6.51
C LEU A 70 -2.53 8.98 -5.47
N THR A 71 -3.39 10.00 -5.41
CA THR A 71 -3.33 11.02 -4.36
C THR A 71 -3.95 10.48 -3.05
N ALA A 72 -3.45 10.93 -1.90
CA ALA A 72 -3.91 10.44 -0.58
C ALA A 72 -5.43 10.58 -0.36
N ASN A 73 -6.04 11.66 -0.85
CA ASN A 73 -7.49 11.90 -0.77
C ASN A 73 -8.35 10.91 -1.58
N ARG A 74 -7.74 10.03 -2.38
CA ARG A 74 -8.44 8.94 -3.10
C ARG A 74 -8.70 7.73 -2.22
N ALA A 75 -8.20 7.72 -0.98
CA ALA A 75 -8.42 6.64 -0.04
C ALA A 75 -9.04 7.12 1.27
N GLY A 76 -9.90 6.28 1.84
CA GLY A 76 -10.45 6.41 3.18
C GLY A 76 -10.20 5.13 3.98
N GLY A 77 -9.86 5.30 5.26
CA GLY A 77 -9.59 4.20 6.19
C GLY A 77 -10.44 4.33 7.44
N PHE A 78 -11.07 3.24 7.87
CA PHE A 78 -11.87 3.19 9.09
C PHE A 78 -11.77 1.84 9.80
N PRO A 79 -12.02 1.80 11.13
CA PRO A 79 -12.12 0.55 11.87
C PRO A 79 -13.28 -0.30 11.35
N SER A 80 -13.04 -1.59 11.21
CA SER A 80 -14.09 -2.59 11.00
C SER A 80 -14.91 -2.80 12.28
N ASN A 81 -16.10 -3.37 12.15
CA ASN A 81 -17.00 -3.67 13.28
C ASN A 81 -16.43 -4.66 14.30
N ASN A 82 -15.35 -5.39 13.97
CA ASN A 82 -14.65 -6.23 14.93
C ASN A 82 -13.66 -5.47 15.82
N GLY A 83 -13.47 -4.15 15.60
CA GLY A 83 -12.60 -3.30 16.40
C GLY A 83 -11.10 -3.56 16.22
N VAL A 84 -10.72 -4.39 15.25
CA VAL A 84 -9.32 -4.81 15.04
C VAL A 84 -8.86 -4.53 13.61
N ASP A 85 -9.69 -4.81 12.61
CA ASP A 85 -9.27 -4.68 11.22
C ASP A 85 -9.44 -3.25 10.70
N CYS A 86 -8.56 -2.85 9.80
CA CYS A 86 -8.77 -1.69 8.97
C CYS A 86 -9.55 -2.04 7.70
N VAL A 87 -10.58 -1.25 7.40
CA VAL A 87 -11.20 -1.22 6.08
C VAL A 87 -10.60 -0.07 5.30
N CYS A 88 -9.97 -0.37 4.18
CA CYS A 88 -9.47 0.65 3.24
C CYS A 88 -10.32 0.66 1.98
N CYS A 89 -10.90 1.81 1.68
CA CYS A 89 -11.61 2.08 0.44
C CYS A 89 -10.78 3.02 -0.43
N ILE A 90 -10.61 2.69 -1.71
CA ILE A 90 -9.85 3.49 -2.67
C ILE A 90 -10.68 3.71 -3.94
N ASN A 91 -10.70 4.96 -4.41
CA ASN A 91 -11.27 5.36 -5.68
C ASN A 91 -10.14 5.53 -6.71
N ASN A 92 -9.97 4.55 -7.59
CA ASN A 92 -9.00 4.59 -8.67
C ASN A 92 -9.68 5.08 -9.96
N PRO A 93 -9.47 6.34 -10.38
CA PRO A 93 -9.99 6.83 -11.65
C PRO A 93 -9.24 6.12 -12.80
N CYS A 94 -10.00 5.47 -13.65
CA CYS A 94 -9.53 4.82 -14.86
C CYS A 94 -9.82 5.66 -16.10
#